data_AF-A0A5B7BUI8-F1
#
_entry.id   AF-A0A5B7BUI8-F1
#
_cell.length_a   1.000
_cell.length_b   1.000
_cell.length_c   1.000
_cell.angle_alpha   90.00
_cell.angle_beta   90.00
_cell.angle_gamma   90.00
#
_symmetry.space_group_name_H-M   'P 1'
#
loop_
_entity.id
_entity.type
_entity.pdbx_description
1 polymer ?
#
loop_
_entity_poly.entity_id
_entity_poly.type
_entity_poly.pdbx_seq_one_letter_code
_entity_poly.pdbx_strand_id
1 'polypeptide(L)'
;SRLTDRKESKLCILEREILETKKGMSSRSFERLSPTETLEIENGLSFVPRVKLLLTVHRSDHSVKPIDEWQLKRSLIDFLKTSFSVTVAEDDLDIKRFKDLKKRKREDPVAHGALFIRDLGFLSKPSNSRIEDSVAGEDDVKALEKKFLDWRRSVVDKMDGIELNLVGVKFRLTVAIPSSDDFDGMRKEWEELSAFSSRGYSRGGRQQPDTIVLRGVPSRWFAEPRVSSKPSMLVTHTIFSTFGKIRNLNVAEDDDLGKSADKDSEDIVSGLQCKIVVQFEKYNEFYNALKVFCGHSLQKQGSRLRADYEVTWDKDGFFRNARSQTQENSSRMPATATGYYKSEAPRRQPHISRFSPDNGRSKRFKE
;
A
#
# COMPACT_ATOMS: atom_id res chain seq x y z
N SER A 1 20.02 -52.27 -11.36
CA SER A 1 18.86 -51.89 -10.53
C SER A 1 19.22 -51.15 -9.24
N ARG A 2 20.23 -51.55 -8.44
CA ARG A 2 20.54 -50.86 -7.15
C ARG A 2 21.27 -49.51 -7.22
N LEU A 3 21.78 -49.11 -8.39
CA LEU A 3 22.54 -47.86 -8.57
C LEU A 3 21.67 -46.66 -8.99
N THR A 4 20.47 -46.91 -9.53
CA THR A 4 19.48 -45.89 -9.88
C THR A 4 18.69 -45.43 -8.66
N ASP A 5 18.27 -46.36 -7.79
CA ASP A 5 17.58 -46.05 -6.52
C ASP A 5 18.37 -45.14 -5.59
N ARG A 6 19.70 -45.33 -5.51
CA ARG A 6 20.57 -44.51 -4.65
C ARG A 6 20.77 -43.08 -5.18
N LYS A 7 20.61 -42.85 -6.49
CA LYS A 7 20.71 -41.50 -7.08
C LYS A 7 19.40 -40.73 -6.89
N GLU A 8 18.25 -41.38 -7.08
CA GLU A 8 16.93 -40.78 -6.82
C GLU A 8 16.73 -40.45 -5.34
N SER A 9 17.21 -41.31 -4.45
CA SER A 9 17.17 -41.06 -3.00
C SER A 9 18.01 -39.84 -2.59
N LYS A 10 19.18 -39.63 -3.22
CA LYS A 10 20.04 -38.46 -2.93
C LYS A 10 19.47 -37.16 -3.51
N LEU A 11 18.83 -37.21 -4.67
CA LEU A 11 18.13 -36.05 -5.25
C LEU A 11 16.93 -35.64 -4.39
N CYS A 12 16.12 -36.58 -3.91
CA CYS A 12 15.02 -36.30 -2.98
C CYS A 12 15.48 -35.67 -1.66
N ILE A 13 16.64 -36.11 -1.14
CA ILE A 13 17.20 -35.55 0.09
C ILE A 13 17.72 -34.13 -0.16
N LEU A 14 18.45 -33.89 -1.26
CA LEU A 14 18.92 -32.55 -1.62
C LEU A 14 17.76 -31.58 -1.90
N GLU A 15 16.70 -32.01 -2.58
CA GLU A 15 15.52 -31.18 -2.80
C GLU A 15 14.80 -30.85 -1.50
N ARG A 16 14.69 -31.81 -0.58
CA ARG A 16 14.12 -31.56 0.77
C ARG A 16 15.01 -30.65 1.60
N GLU A 17 16.33 -30.79 1.52
CA GLU A 17 17.29 -29.97 2.25
C GLU A 17 17.34 -28.54 1.70
N ILE A 18 17.17 -28.36 0.37
CA ILE A 18 16.96 -27.05 -0.29
C ILE A 18 15.60 -26.44 0.08
N LEU A 19 14.54 -27.25 0.15
CA LEU A 19 13.21 -26.79 0.59
C LEU A 19 13.18 -26.44 2.08
N GLU A 20 13.89 -27.19 2.93
CA GLU A 20 14.00 -26.93 4.36
C GLU A 20 14.91 -25.75 4.67
N THR A 21 16.02 -25.56 3.94
CA THR A 21 16.83 -24.33 4.03
C THR A 21 16.07 -23.11 3.53
N LYS A 22 15.31 -23.20 2.42
CA LYS A 22 14.40 -22.12 1.98
C LYS A 22 13.31 -21.81 3.03
N LYS A 23 12.76 -22.83 3.69
CA LYS A 23 11.71 -22.68 4.72
C LYS A 23 12.25 -22.18 6.06
N GLY A 24 13.49 -22.50 6.40
CA GLY A 24 14.18 -22.05 7.62
C GLY A 24 14.77 -20.63 7.52
N MET A 25 15.17 -20.21 6.32
CA MET A 25 15.69 -18.85 6.06
C MET A 25 14.60 -17.78 5.94
N SER A 26 13.36 -18.16 5.59
CA SER A 26 12.28 -17.21 5.34
C SER A 26 11.70 -16.62 6.64
N SER A 27 11.20 -17.40 7.61
CA SER A 27 10.44 -16.77 8.72
C SER A 27 11.30 -16.09 9.80
N ARG A 28 12.55 -16.53 10.02
CA ARG A 28 13.43 -15.99 11.09
C ARG A 28 14.23 -14.75 10.66
N SER A 29 14.32 -14.47 9.36
CA SER A 29 15.11 -13.34 8.85
C SER A 29 14.34 -12.03 8.90
N PHE A 30 13.03 -12.03 8.59
CA PHE A 30 12.23 -10.80 8.54
C PHE A 30 11.99 -10.15 9.91
N GLU A 31 11.95 -10.93 10.99
CA GLU A 31 11.83 -10.39 12.37
C GLU A 31 13.05 -9.54 12.77
N ARG A 32 14.19 -9.75 12.10
CA ARG A 32 15.48 -9.11 12.41
C ARG A 32 15.93 -8.10 11.37
N LEU A 33 15.15 -7.89 10.31
CA LEU A 33 15.53 -6.92 9.27
C LEU A 33 15.58 -5.53 9.86
N SER A 34 16.73 -4.88 9.70
CA SER A 34 16.90 -3.52 10.19
C SER A 34 16.16 -2.52 9.27
N PRO A 35 15.69 -1.37 9.80
CA PRO A 35 15.06 -0.32 8.99
C PRO A 35 15.95 0.27 7.90
N THR A 36 17.26 0.02 7.97
CA THR A 36 18.27 0.52 7.03
C THR A 36 18.80 -0.54 6.08
N GLU A 37 18.29 -1.77 6.15
CA GLU A 37 18.75 -2.89 5.34
C GLU A 37 17.93 -3.04 4.07
N THR A 38 18.64 -3.34 2.98
CA THR A 38 18.02 -3.68 1.70
C THR A 38 17.69 -5.17 1.70
N LEU A 39 16.44 -5.51 1.41
CA LEU A 39 16.00 -6.88 1.27
C LEU A 39 15.97 -7.28 -0.21
N GLU A 40 16.84 -8.20 -0.60
CA GLU A 40 16.82 -8.79 -1.93
C GLU A 40 15.69 -9.84 -2.05
N ILE A 41 14.96 -9.80 -3.16
CA ILE A 41 13.85 -10.68 -3.48
C ILE A 41 14.15 -11.43 -4.78
N GLU A 42 13.42 -12.52 -5.01
CA GLU A 42 13.40 -13.20 -6.30
C GLU A 42 13.00 -12.26 -7.45
N ASN A 43 13.38 -12.63 -8.67
CA ASN A 43 13.14 -11.88 -9.93
C ASN A 43 13.88 -10.53 -10.06
N GLY A 44 14.98 -10.34 -9.33
CA GLY A 44 15.82 -9.14 -9.44
C GLY A 44 15.10 -7.89 -8.94
N LEU A 45 14.25 -8.04 -7.93
CA LEU A 45 13.65 -6.93 -7.20
C LEU A 45 14.27 -6.87 -5.80
N SER A 46 14.40 -5.68 -5.25
CA SER A 46 14.86 -5.46 -3.89
C SER A 46 14.00 -4.40 -3.21
N PHE A 47 13.66 -4.60 -1.94
CA PHE A 47 13.12 -3.56 -1.09
C PHE A 47 14.28 -2.75 -0.50
N VAL A 48 14.36 -1.49 -0.90
CA VAL A 48 15.41 -0.56 -0.48
C VAL A 48 14.82 0.41 0.55
N PRO A 49 15.48 0.63 1.69
CA PRO A 49 14.96 1.48 2.74
C PRO A 49 14.81 2.93 2.27
N ARG A 50 13.76 3.60 2.74
CA ARG A 50 13.43 4.99 2.43
C ARG A 50 12.73 5.66 3.62
N VAL A 51 12.85 6.98 3.69
CA VAL A 51 11.96 7.81 4.49
C VAL A 51 11.26 8.78 3.56
N LYS A 52 9.94 8.63 3.43
CA LYS A 52 9.09 9.54 2.68
C LYS A 52 8.49 10.59 3.62
N LEU A 53 8.62 11.84 3.24
CA LEU A 53 8.00 12.98 3.91
C LEU A 53 7.09 13.71 2.93
N LEU A 54 5.86 13.98 3.34
CA LEU A 54 4.91 14.80 2.60
C LEU A 54 5.15 16.26 2.96
N LEU A 55 5.35 17.09 1.95
CA LEU A 55 5.61 18.52 2.08
C LEU A 55 4.37 19.28 1.63
N THR A 56 3.89 20.19 2.47
CA THR A 56 2.82 21.12 2.11
C THR A 56 3.32 22.54 2.33
N VAL A 57 3.26 23.36 1.30
CA VAL A 57 3.77 24.73 1.37
C VAL A 57 2.60 25.70 1.43
N HIS A 58 2.58 26.51 2.48
CA HIS A 58 1.63 27.59 2.68
C HIS A 58 2.28 28.95 2.46
N ARG A 59 1.48 29.96 2.16
CA ARG A 59 1.95 31.34 2.08
C ARG A 59 1.92 31.99 3.45
N SER A 60 3.01 32.65 3.83
CA SER A 60 3.04 33.51 5.01
C SER A 60 2.67 34.96 4.64
N ASP A 61 3.01 35.39 3.41
CA ASP A 61 2.80 36.76 2.94
C ASP A 61 1.60 36.94 1.98
N HIS A 62 1.19 38.20 1.80
CA HIS A 62 0.12 38.62 0.88
C HIS A 62 0.48 38.54 -0.61
N SER A 63 1.72 38.16 -0.96
CA SER A 63 2.23 38.10 -2.33
C SER A 63 1.67 36.92 -3.14
N VAL A 64 1.05 37.17 -4.30
CA VAL A 64 0.53 36.13 -5.23
C VAL A 64 1.62 35.64 -6.20
N LYS A 65 2.89 35.83 -5.86
CA LYS A 65 3.99 35.34 -6.69
C LYS A 65 3.99 33.82 -6.72
N PRO A 66 4.24 33.20 -7.88
CA PRO A 66 4.45 31.76 -7.95
C PRO A 66 5.69 31.38 -7.15
N ILE A 67 5.68 30.15 -6.63
CA ILE A 67 6.85 29.59 -5.97
C ILE A 67 7.93 29.24 -7.00
N ASP A 68 9.17 29.57 -6.69
CA ASP A 68 10.32 29.08 -7.45
C ASP A 68 10.64 27.66 -6.96
N GLU A 69 10.27 26.67 -7.76
CA GLU A 69 10.47 25.26 -7.44
C GLU A 69 11.95 24.91 -7.29
N TRP A 70 12.81 25.43 -8.17
CA TRP A 70 14.24 25.12 -8.14
C TRP A 70 14.90 25.70 -6.89
N GLN A 71 14.61 26.95 -6.56
CA GLN A 71 15.17 27.58 -5.36
C GLN A 71 14.65 26.92 -4.08
N LEU A 72 13.37 26.52 -4.04
CA LEU A 72 12.81 25.76 -2.93
C LEU A 72 13.52 24.41 -2.78
N LYS A 73 13.68 23.65 -3.86
CA LYS A 73 14.38 22.35 -3.84
C LYS A 73 15.78 22.50 -3.28
N ARG A 74 16.56 23.46 -3.80
CA ARG A 74 17.93 23.71 -3.36
C ARG A 74 18.01 24.11 -1.89
N SER A 75 17.10 24.98 -1.43
CA SER A 75 17.06 25.42 -0.02
C SER A 75 16.77 24.25 0.93
N LEU A 76 15.86 23.35 0.55
CA LEU A 76 15.54 22.15 1.34
C LEU A 76 16.72 21.16 1.36
N ILE A 77 17.38 20.94 0.23
CA ILE A 77 18.56 20.06 0.15
C ILE A 77 19.70 20.62 1.01
N ASP A 78 19.99 21.92 0.91
CA ASP A 78 21.03 22.58 1.70
C ASP A 78 20.70 22.54 3.20
N PHE A 79 19.43 22.70 3.57
CA PHE A 79 18.97 22.56 4.95
C PHE A 79 19.19 21.15 5.49
N LEU A 80 18.79 20.10 4.75
CA LEU A 80 18.98 18.71 5.15
C LEU A 80 20.46 18.35 5.31
N LYS A 81 21.30 18.84 4.39
CA LYS A 81 22.74 18.66 4.46
C LYS A 81 23.34 19.35 5.68
N THR A 82 22.90 20.57 6.00
CA THR A 82 23.47 21.35 7.11
C THR A 82 22.96 20.86 8.47
N SER A 83 21.68 20.52 8.57
CA SER A 83 21.02 20.19 9.85
C SER A 83 21.09 18.72 10.23
N PHE A 84 21.20 17.83 9.24
CA PHE A 84 21.18 16.38 9.47
C PHE A 84 22.36 15.64 8.82
N SER A 85 23.24 16.34 8.09
CA SER A 85 24.34 15.71 7.32
C SER A 85 23.85 14.66 6.32
N VAL A 86 22.61 14.82 5.83
CA VAL A 86 21.98 13.92 4.87
C VAL A 86 22.14 14.48 3.46
N THR A 87 22.49 13.62 2.51
CA THR A 87 22.51 13.97 1.09
C THR A 87 21.23 13.47 0.42
N VAL A 88 20.59 14.34 -0.36
CA VAL A 88 19.36 14.03 -1.10
C VAL A 88 19.56 14.46 -2.54
N ALA A 89 19.23 13.60 -3.49
CA ALA A 89 19.27 13.94 -4.91
C ALA A 89 18.09 14.86 -5.28
N GLU A 90 18.26 15.72 -6.28
CA GLU A 90 17.16 16.60 -6.74
C GLU A 90 15.95 15.81 -7.27
N ASP A 91 16.19 14.62 -7.84
CA ASP A 91 15.18 13.68 -8.32
C ASP A 91 14.39 13.01 -7.18
N ASP A 92 14.93 13.02 -5.95
CA ASP A 92 14.26 12.47 -4.76
C ASP A 92 13.39 13.53 -4.05
N LEU A 93 13.21 14.71 -4.67
CA LEU A 93 12.38 15.79 -4.17
C LEU A 93 11.40 16.23 -5.26
N ASP A 94 10.16 15.79 -5.13
CA ASP A 94 9.08 16.16 -6.02
C ASP A 94 8.29 17.32 -5.44
N ILE A 95 8.13 18.40 -6.20
CA ILE A 95 7.36 19.58 -5.80
C ILE A 95 6.45 19.94 -6.96
N LYS A 96 5.15 20.04 -6.68
CA LYS A 96 4.12 20.42 -7.64
C LYS A 96 3.39 21.65 -7.14
N ARG A 97 3.47 22.73 -7.90
CA ARG A 97 2.73 23.97 -7.64
C ARG A 97 1.27 23.85 -8.09
N PHE A 98 0.39 24.55 -7.40
CA PHE A 98 -0.99 24.68 -7.84
C PHE A 98 -1.12 25.74 -8.95
N LYS A 99 -1.80 25.40 -10.05
CA LYS A 99 -1.94 26.27 -11.24
C LYS A 99 -2.77 27.53 -10.94
N ASP A 100 -3.81 27.43 -10.10
CA ASP A 100 -4.80 28.49 -9.83
C ASP A 100 -4.59 29.21 -8.47
N LEU A 101 -3.44 29.85 -8.26
CA LEU A 101 -3.12 30.57 -7.01
C LEU A 101 -4.08 31.74 -6.68
N LYS A 102 -4.76 32.31 -7.68
CA LYS A 102 -5.66 33.46 -7.51
C LYS A 102 -7.06 33.09 -7.01
N LYS A 103 -7.50 31.84 -7.22
CA LYS A 103 -8.83 31.35 -6.80
C LYS A 103 -8.80 30.69 -5.41
N ARG A 104 -7.60 30.46 -4.89
CA ARG A 104 -7.37 29.81 -3.60
C ARG A 104 -7.49 30.80 -2.45
N LYS A 105 -7.99 30.32 -1.30
CA LYS A 105 -8.04 31.08 -0.06
C LYS A 105 -6.63 31.30 0.47
N ARG A 106 -6.49 32.27 1.39
CA ARG A 106 -5.19 32.64 1.98
C ARG A 106 -4.48 31.47 2.66
N GLU A 107 -5.23 30.62 3.34
CA GLU A 107 -4.70 29.50 4.12
C GLU A 107 -4.46 28.25 3.27
N ASP A 108 -4.97 28.22 2.04
CA ASP A 108 -4.84 27.08 1.16
C ASP A 108 -3.37 26.89 0.76
N PRO A 109 -2.93 25.63 0.61
CA PRO A 109 -1.58 25.34 0.18
C PRO A 109 -1.36 25.83 -1.26
N VAL A 110 -0.12 26.27 -1.52
CA VAL A 110 0.33 26.77 -2.82
C VAL A 110 1.21 25.78 -3.59
N ALA A 111 1.83 24.85 -2.88
CA ALA A 111 2.50 23.72 -3.46
C ALA A 111 2.37 22.51 -2.53
N HIS A 112 2.44 21.33 -3.12
CA HIS A 112 2.59 20.07 -2.40
C HIS A 112 3.80 19.34 -2.96
N GLY A 113 4.37 18.42 -2.19
CA GLY A 113 5.53 17.68 -2.61
C GLY A 113 5.78 16.43 -1.78
N ALA A 114 6.72 15.62 -2.24
CA ALA A 114 7.23 14.46 -1.54
C ALA A 114 8.76 14.52 -1.53
N LEU A 115 9.34 14.29 -0.37
CA LEU A 115 10.78 14.18 -0.15
C LEU A 115 11.11 12.74 0.22
N PHE A 116 12.09 12.15 -0.47
CA PHE A 116 12.57 10.81 -0.23
C PHE A 116 14.02 10.84 0.28
N ILE A 117 14.23 10.40 1.51
CA ILE A 117 15.58 10.22 2.08
C ILE A 117 15.92 8.73 1.97
N ARG A 118 16.93 8.41 1.16
CA ARG A 118 17.29 7.01 0.86
C ARG A 118 18.67 6.62 1.38
N ASP A 119 19.57 7.59 1.57
CA ASP A 119 20.84 7.35 2.26
C ASP A 119 20.60 7.37 3.77
N LEU A 120 20.52 6.18 4.36
CA LEU A 120 20.31 5.97 5.79
C LEU A 120 21.53 5.29 6.44
N GLY A 121 22.65 5.17 5.71
CA GLY A 121 23.85 4.46 6.17
C GLY A 121 24.45 5.07 7.43
N PHE A 122 24.25 6.37 7.67
CA PHE A 122 24.73 7.05 8.88
C PHE A 122 24.04 6.56 10.17
N LEU A 123 22.81 6.01 10.08
CA LEU A 123 22.07 5.46 11.22
C LEU A 123 22.48 4.02 11.54
N SER A 124 23.08 3.31 10.57
CA SER A 124 23.47 1.91 10.73
C SER A 124 24.70 1.71 11.63
N LYS A 125 25.41 2.77 12.01
CA LYS A 125 26.64 2.67 12.81
C LYS A 125 26.31 2.27 14.25
N PRO A 126 26.73 1.08 14.72
CA PRO A 126 26.62 0.75 16.13
C PRO A 126 27.50 1.72 16.92
N SER A 127 26.92 2.30 17.96
CA SER A 127 27.65 3.10 18.95
C SER A 127 28.57 2.15 19.72
N ASN A 128 29.84 2.06 19.32
CA ASN A 128 30.94 1.37 20.02
C ASN A 128 30.54 0.12 20.82
N SER A 129 30.51 -1.03 20.17
CA SER A 129 30.82 -2.31 20.83
C SER A 129 31.79 -3.10 19.95
N ARG A 130 32.68 -3.80 20.63
CA ARG A 130 33.91 -4.39 20.10
C ARG A 130 33.62 -5.51 19.09
N ILE A 131 34.55 -5.64 18.16
CA ILE A 131 34.85 -6.77 17.27
C ILE A 131 34.38 -8.11 17.84
N GLU A 132 33.51 -8.82 17.12
CA GLU A 132 33.68 -10.20 16.60
C GLU A 132 32.34 -10.67 15.99
N ASP A 133 32.44 -11.53 14.97
CA ASP A 133 31.34 -12.08 14.15
C ASP A 133 30.16 -12.67 14.94
N SER A 134 29.24 -11.82 15.41
CA SER A 134 27.96 -12.25 15.97
C SER A 134 26.82 -11.48 15.34
N VAL A 135 25.90 -12.24 14.73
CA VAL A 135 24.57 -11.80 14.28
C VAL A 135 24.00 -10.77 15.26
N ALA A 136 23.68 -9.56 14.78
CA ALA A 136 23.11 -8.49 15.60
C ALA A 136 22.01 -9.05 16.51
N GLY A 137 22.13 -8.81 17.82
CA GLY A 137 21.14 -9.28 18.78
C GLY A 137 19.79 -8.65 18.51
N GLU A 138 18.70 -9.33 18.87
CA GLU A 138 17.34 -8.79 18.75
C GLU A 138 17.20 -7.43 19.48
N ASP A 139 17.93 -7.26 20.57
CA ASP A 139 18.00 -6.02 21.34
C ASP A 139 18.73 -4.89 20.59
N ASP A 140 19.75 -5.21 19.78
CA ASP A 140 20.47 -4.24 18.96
C ASP A 140 19.58 -3.73 17.82
N VAL A 141 18.81 -4.62 17.19
CA VAL A 141 17.85 -4.26 16.13
C VAL A 141 16.76 -3.35 16.69
N LYS A 142 16.19 -3.68 17.85
CA LYS A 142 15.20 -2.83 18.54
C LYS A 142 15.79 -1.47 18.92
N ALA A 143 17.03 -1.43 19.37
CA ALA A 143 17.71 -0.17 19.68
C ALA A 143 17.93 0.69 18.43
N LEU A 144 18.31 0.09 17.30
CA LEU A 144 18.43 0.75 16.00
C LEU A 144 17.07 1.26 15.50
N GLU A 145 16.01 0.46 15.62
CA GLU A 145 14.64 0.88 15.29
C GLU A 145 14.22 2.11 16.08
N LYS A 146 14.46 2.12 17.39
CA LYS A 146 14.17 3.28 18.23
C LYS A 146 14.96 4.51 17.81
N LYS A 147 16.27 4.37 17.58
CA LYS A 147 17.13 5.46 17.08
C LYS A 147 16.63 6.01 15.75
N PHE A 148 16.22 5.13 14.84
CA PHE A 148 15.68 5.50 13.53
C PHE A 148 14.37 6.29 13.66
N LEU A 149 13.44 5.81 14.50
CA LEU A 149 12.16 6.49 14.74
C LEU A 149 12.35 7.85 15.42
N ASP A 150 13.23 7.95 16.41
CA ASP A 150 13.55 9.20 17.11
C ASP A 150 14.21 10.21 16.15
N TRP A 151 15.12 9.74 15.30
CA TRP A 151 15.71 10.57 14.25
C TRP A 151 14.65 11.04 13.25
N ARG A 152 13.79 10.13 12.75
CA ARG A 152 12.71 10.46 11.79
C ARG A 152 11.76 11.52 12.36
N ARG A 153 11.38 11.39 13.63
CA ARG A 153 10.57 12.40 14.34
C ARG A 153 11.32 13.73 14.45
N SER A 154 12.60 13.71 14.82
CA SER A 154 13.41 14.92 14.89
C SER A 154 13.53 15.65 13.55
N VAL A 155 13.54 14.93 12.43
CA VAL A 155 13.51 15.54 11.09
C VAL A 155 12.18 16.27 10.87
N VAL A 156 11.06 15.61 11.15
CA VAL A 156 9.73 16.22 11.02
C VAL A 156 9.59 17.43 11.93
N ASP A 157 9.92 17.32 13.22
CA ASP A 157 9.76 18.41 14.20
C ASP A 157 10.59 19.65 13.85
N LYS A 158 11.77 19.46 13.24
CA LYS A 158 12.63 20.56 12.82
C LYS A 158 12.19 21.18 11.50
N MET A 159 11.63 20.38 10.59
CA MET A 159 11.19 20.86 9.27
C MET A 159 9.78 21.45 9.29
N ASP A 160 8.92 20.95 10.17
CA ASP A 160 7.56 21.43 10.33
C ASP A 160 7.55 22.84 10.91
N GLY A 161 6.80 23.73 10.25
CA GLY A 161 6.69 25.13 10.64
C GLY A 161 7.88 26.01 10.23
N ILE A 162 8.87 25.52 9.47
CA ILE A 162 9.94 26.37 8.96
C ILE A 162 9.36 27.47 8.05
N GLU A 163 9.76 28.71 8.30
CA GLU A 163 9.55 29.82 7.40
C GLU A 163 10.72 29.97 6.41
N LEU A 164 10.43 29.81 5.12
CA LEU A 164 11.38 29.96 4.03
C LEU A 164 11.18 31.31 3.35
N ASN A 165 12.25 32.10 3.22
CA ASN A 165 12.23 33.35 2.45
C ASN A 165 12.84 33.11 1.07
N LEU A 166 12.00 33.05 0.04
CA LEU A 166 12.40 32.84 -1.34
C LEU A 166 12.10 34.11 -2.15
N VAL A 167 13.14 34.78 -2.65
CA VAL A 167 13.03 36.00 -3.47
C VAL A 167 12.17 37.11 -2.81
N GLY A 168 12.30 37.27 -1.49
CA GLY A 168 11.56 38.27 -0.73
C GLY A 168 10.10 37.91 -0.46
N VAL A 169 9.71 36.65 -0.63
CA VAL A 169 8.39 36.12 -0.24
C VAL A 169 8.59 35.03 0.80
N LYS A 170 7.83 35.12 1.90
CA LYS A 170 7.84 34.12 2.96
C LYS A 170 6.79 33.03 2.71
N PHE A 171 7.25 31.80 2.83
CA PHE A 171 6.47 30.58 2.79
C PHE A 171 6.62 29.84 4.10
N ARG A 172 5.56 29.15 4.54
CA ARG A 172 5.62 28.24 5.68
C ARG A 172 5.52 26.80 5.18
N LEU A 173 6.46 25.97 5.62
CA LEU A 173 6.47 24.56 5.30
C LEU A 173 5.74 23.77 6.40
N THR A 174 4.88 22.84 6.00
CA THR A 174 4.28 21.83 6.86
C THR A 174 4.78 20.47 6.40
N VAL A 175 5.25 19.63 7.32
CA VAL A 175 5.84 18.32 7.00
C VAL A 175 5.10 17.22 7.75
N ALA A 176 4.72 16.16 7.05
CA ALA A 176 4.03 15.01 7.63
C ALA A 176 4.61 13.68 7.12
N ILE A 177 4.51 12.65 7.95
CA ILE A 177 4.79 11.26 7.54
C ILE A 177 3.50 10.71 6.91
N PRO A 178 3.56 10.11 5.71
CA PRO A 178 2.38 9.49 5.12
C PRO A 178 1.92 8.31 5.99
N SER A 179 0.61 8.12 6.13
CA SER A 179 0.03 7.00 6.89
C SER A 179 0.51 5.64 6.41
N SER A 180 0.84 5.51 5.11
CA SER A 180 1.38 4.29 4.52
C SER A 180 2.80 3.93 4.94
N ASP A 181 3.58 4.87 5.48
CA ASP A 181 4.91 4.62 6.07
C ASP A 181 4.88 4.71 7.62
N ASP A 182 3.69 4.83 8.23
CA ASP A 182 3.49 4.79 9.68
C ASP A 182 2.94 3.43 10.15
N PHE A 183 3.86 2.48 10.32
CA PHE A 183 3.55 1.14 10.79
C PHE A 183 2.88 1.12 12.17
N ASP A 184 3.39 1.92 13.12
CA ASP A 184 2.86 1.95 14.49
C ASP A 184 1.46 2.57 14.53
N GLY A 185 1.22 3.61 13.74
CA GLY A 185 -0.10 4.21 13.56
C GLY A 185 -1.10 3.20 13.01
N MET A 186 -0.77 2.55 11.88
CA MET A 186 -1.61 1.50 11.31
C MET A 186 -1.86 0.36 12.30
N ARG A 187 -0.82 -0.01 13.06
CA ARG A 187 -0.90 -1.05 14.07
C ARG A 187 -1.93 -0.75 15.13
N LYS A 188 -1.84 0.45 15.67
CA LYS A 188 -2.78 0.93 16.68
C LYS A 188 -4.22 0.93 16.13
N GLU A 189 -4.42 1.38 14.89
CA GLU A 189 -5.75 1.38 14.26
C GLU A 189 -6.37 -0.02 14.16
N TRP A 190 -5.61 -1.04 13.72
CA TRP A 190 -6.18 -2.40 13.63
C TRP A 190 -6.36 -3.05 15.01
N GLU A 191 -5.51 -2.74 15.98
CA GLU A 191 -5.65 -3.22 17.36
C GLU A 191 -6.90 -2.60 18.02
N GLU A 192 -7.13 -1.31 17.81
CA GLU A 192 -8.34 -0.61 18.23
C GLU A 192 -9.59 -1.20 17.54
N LEU A 193 -9.56 -1.37 16.21
CA LEU A 193 -10.68 -2.00 15.49
C LEU A 193 -10.95 -3.43 15.98
N SER A 194 -9.92 -4.23 16.25
CA SER A 194 -10.09 -5.56 16.84
C SER A 194 -10.67 -5.51 18.26
N ALA A 195 -10.30 -4.52 19.07
CA ALA A 195 -10.79 -4.37 20.44
C ALA A 195 -12.25 -3.89 20.47
N PHE A 196 -12.62 -2.93 19.61
CA PHE A 196 -13.94 -2.29 19.61
C PHE A 196 -14.98 -2.99 18.73
N SER A 197 -14.57 -3.79 17.73
CA SER A 197 -15.49 -4.63 16.94
C SER A 197 -16.24 -5.67 17.77
N SER A 198 -15.83 -5.88 19.03
CA SER A 198 -16.49 -6.76 19.99
C SER A 198 -17.82 -6.19 20.57
N ARG A 199 -18.18 -4.92 20.30
CA ARG A 199 -19.35 -4.27 20.92
C ARG A 199 -20.62 -4.19 20.05
N GLY A 200 -20.57 -4.65 18.80
CA GLY A 200 -21.73 -4.69 17.89
C GLY A 200 -22.03 -6.10 17.44
N TYR A 201 -23.29 -6.40 17.12
CA TYR A 201 -23.88 -7.70 16.78
C TYR A 201 -23.31 -8.43 15.53
N SER A 202 -22.06 -8.16 15.14
CA SER A 202 -21.39 -8.79 14.01
C SER A 202 -20.76 -10.11 14.45
N ARG A 203 -21.26 -11.23 13.90
CA ARG A 203 -20.74 -12.61 14.05
C ARG A 203 -19.30 -12.84 13.56
N GLY A 204 -18.51 -11.79 13.34
CA GLY A 204 -17.08 -11.90 13.06
C GLY A 204 -16.32 -11.90 14.38
N GLY A 205 -15.83 -13.06 14.81
CA GLY A 205 -14.97 -13.16 16.00
C GLY A 205 -13.74 -12.24 15.90
N ARG A 206 -13.01 -12.07 17.02
CA ARG A 206 -11.74 -11.31 17.09
C ARG A 206 -10.82 -11.72 15.94
N GLN A 207 -10.83 -10.97 14.84
CA GLN A 207 -10.12 -11.39 13.66
C GLN A 207 -8.94 -10.47 13.44
N GLN A 208 -7.77 -11.06 13.59
CA GLN A 208 -6.50 -10.42 13.29
C GLN A 208 -6.46 -10.07 11.81
N PRO A 209 -5.88 -8.90 11.45
CA PRO A 209 -5.67 -8.55 10.06
C PRO A 209 -4.70 -9.55 9.44
N ASP A 210 -5.02 -10.01 8.24
CA ASP A 210 -4.23 -10.99 7.50
C ASP A 210 -3.97 -10.56 6.05
N THR A 211 -4.50 -9.40 5.64
CA THR A 211 -4.53 -8.97 4.25
C THR A 211 -3.89 -7.58 4.09
N ILE A 212 -2.87 -7.51 3.23
CA ILE A 212 -2.15 -6.28 2.85
C ILE A 212 -2.65 -5.81 1.48
N VAL A 213 -2.77 -4.50 1.32
CA VAL A 213 -3.10 -3.83 0.06
C VAL A 213 -1.94 -2.93 -0.34
N LEU A 214 -1.32 -3.23 -1.46
CA LEU A 214 -0.27 -2.43 -2.10
C LEU A 214 -0.80 -1.76 -3.35
N ARG A 215 -0.58 -0.46 -3.45
CA ARG A 215 -1.02 0.37 -4.57
C ARG A 215 0.15 1.12 -5.20
N GLY A 216 0.09 1.30 -6.52
CA GLY A 216 1.01 2.19 -7.24
C GLY A 216 2.30 1.52 -7.70
N VAL A 217 2.37 0.20 -7.61
CA VAL A 217 3.53 -0.56 -8.06
C VAL A 217 3.52 -0.73 -9.59
N PRO A 218 4.67 -0.70 -10.29
CA PRO A 218 4.70 -0.80 -11.74
C PRO A 218 4.27 -2.18 -12.25
N SER A 219 3.22 -2.23 -13.07
CA SER A 219 2.66 -3.48 -13.62
C SER A 219 3.71 -4.37 -14.30
N ARG A 220 4.66 -3.75 -15.02
CA ARG A 220 5.73 -4.46 -15.73
C ARG A 220 6.75 -5.16 -14.83
N TRP A 221 6.87 -4.76 -13.56
CA TRP A 221 7.79 -5.42 -12.62
C TRP A 221 7.22 -6.76 -12.14
N PHE A 222 5.90 -6.92 -12.24
CA PHE A 222 5.17 -8.12 -11.89
C PHE A 222 4.71 -8.91 -13.12
N ALA A 223 5.07 -8.48 -14.34
CA ALA A 223 4.71 -9.15 -15.57
C ALA A 223 5.71 -10.27 -15.92
N GLU A 224 5.26 -11.25 -16.71
CA GLU A 224 6.14 -12.28 -17.24
C GLU A 224 7.13 -11.70 -18.26
N PRO A 225 8.43 -12.04 -18.17
CA PRO A 225 9.42 -11.55 -19.12
C PRO A 225 9.02 -11.94 -20.54
N ARG A 226 8.85 -10.94 -21.42
CA ARG A 226 8.67 -11.03 -22.90
C ARG A 226 7.24 -11.20 -23.44
N VAL A 227 6.20 -11.22 -22.61
CA VAL A 227 4.86 -11.59 -23.10
C VAL A 227 3.70 -10.68 -22.68
N SER A 228 3.88 -9.80 -21.69
CA SER A 228 2.74 -9.03 -21.17
C SER A 228 3.14 -7.67 -20.58
N SER A 229 2.28 -6.66 -20.79
CA SER A 229 2.27 -5.43 -20.00
C SER A 229 1.45 -5.56 -18.71
N LYS A 230 0.60 -6.59 -18.63
CA LYS A 230 -0.25 -6.88 -17.47
C LYS A 230 0.53 -7.64 -16.41
N PRO A 231 0.29 -7.34 -15.13
CA PRO A 231 0.96 -8.03 -14.04
C PRO A 231 0.49 -9.49 -13.98
N SER A 232 1.42 -10.43 -13.79
CA SER A 232 1.17 -11.86 -13.67
C SER A 232 0.92 -12.22 -12.22
N MET A 233 -0.16 -12.96 -11.99
CA MET A 233 -0.49 -13.49 -10.66
C MET A 233 0.58 -14.49 -10.18
N LEU A 234 1.19 -15.26 -11.08
CA LEU A 234 2.23 -16.23 -10.72
C LEU A 234 3.52 -15.52 -10.28
N VAL A 235 3.99 -14.55 -11.07
CA VAL A 235 5.18 -13.75 -10.74
C VAL A 235 4.98 -13.02 -9.41
N THR A 236 3.79 -12.43 -9.23
CA THR A 236 3.43 -11.75 -7.98
C THR A 236 3.40 -12.72 -6.81
N HIS A 237 2.80 -13.90 -6.97
CA HIS A 237 2.77 -14.92 -5.93
C HIS A 237 4.19 -15.32 -5.52
N THR A 238 5.08 -15.57 -6.47
CA THR A 238 6.49 -15.89 -6.20
C THR A 238 7.16 -14.80 -5.37
N ILE A 239 7.03 -13.53 -5.79
CA ILE A 239 7.62 -12.38 -5.08
C ILE A 239 7.09 -12.27 -3.65
N PHE A 240 5.77 -12.34 -3.44
CA PHE A 240 5.20 -12.17 -2.10
C PHE A 240 5.33 -13.43 -1.22
N SER A 241 5.57 -14.60 -1.82
CA SER A 241 5.78 -15.85 -1.08
C SER A 241 7.08 -15.87 -0.30
N THR A 242 8.01 -14.94 -0.59
CA THR A 242 9.22 -14.78 0.21
C THR A 242 8.91 -14.38 1.64
N PHE A 243 7.85 -13.59 1.87
CA PHE A 243 7.43 -13.09 3.18
C PHE A 243 6.62 -14.09 4.01
N GLY A 244 6.06 -15.12 3.36
CA GLY A 244 5.21 -16.08 4.03
C GLY A 244 4.30 -16.85 3.09
N LYS A 245 3.49 -17.74 3.66
CA LYS A 245 2.57 -18.55 2.86
C LYS A 245 1.32 -17.73 2.55
N ILE A 246 1.08 -17.55 1.25
CA ILE A 246 -0.07 -16.79 0.75
C ILE A 246 -1.31 -17.68 0.73
N ARG A 247 -2.40 -17.19 1.29
CA ARG A 247 -3.72 -17.82 1.27
C ARG A 247 -4.53 -17.45 0.03
N ASN A 248 -4.60 -16.15 -0.27
CA ASN A 248 -5.27 -15.60 -1.45
C ASN A 248 -4.45 -14.42 -1.96
N LEU A 249 -4.43 -14.26 -3.29
CA LEU A 249 -3.74 -13.18 -3.98
C LEU A 249 -4.66 -12.62 -5.05
N ASN A 250 -4.73 -11.30 -5.14
CA ASN A 250 -5.41 -10.62 -6.23
C ASN A 250 -4.51 -9.53 -6.79
N VAL A 251 -4.45 -9.45 -8.12
CA VAL A 251 -3.65 -8.46 -8.84
C VAL A 251 -4.53 -7.82 -9.90
N ALA A 252 -4.70 -6.51 -9.81
CA ALA A 252 -5.55 -5.73 -10.70
C ALA A 252 -4.85 -4.45 -11.15
N GLU A 253 -5.32 -3.81 -12.23
CA GLU A 253 -4.89 -2.47 -12.61
C GLU A 253 -5.33 -1.46 -11.55
N ASP A 254 -4.50 -0.44 -11.27
CA ASP A 254 -4.79 0.55 -10.23
C ASP A 254 -5.44 1.81 -10.82
N ASP A 255 -6.74 1.70 -11.11
CA ASP A 255 -7.51 2.77 -11.75
C ASP A 255 -7.92 3.90 -10.78
N ASP A 256 -7.67 3.73 -9.49
CA ASP A 256 -8.12 4.66 -8.45
C ASP A 256 -7.03 5.60 -7.94
N LEU A 257 -5.76 5.35 -8.27
CA LEU A 257 -4.64 6.16 -7.79
C LEU A 257 -4.61 7.61 -8.29
N GLY A 258 -5.37 7.93 -9.34
CA GLY A 258 -5.52 9.29 -9.84
C GLY A 258 -6.71 10.06 -9.24
N LYS A 259 -7.49 9.46 -8.33
CA LYS A 259 -8.76 10.05 -7.86
C LYS A 259 -8.68 10.67 -6.46
N SER A 260 -7.66 10.35 -5.66
CA SER A 260 -7.53 10.88 -4.30
C SER A 260 -6.62 12.10 -4.25
N ALA A 261 -7.26 13.26 -4.11
CA ALA A 261 -6.73 14.59 -3.83
C ALA A 261 -6.06 15.32 -5.03
N ASP A 262 -6.76 16.36 -5.47
CA ASP A 262 -6.46 17.29 -6.55
C ASP A 262 -6.60 16.74 -7.99
N LYS A 263 -7.62 17.28 -8.67
CA LYS A 263 -7.86 17.18 -10.13
C LYS A 263 -6.71 17.73 -10.99
N ASP A 264 -5.58 18.08 -10.36
CA ASP A 264 -4.43 18.75 -10.96
C ASP A 264 -3.19 17.83 -11.06
N SER A 265 -3.26 16.57 -10.59
CA SER A 265 -2.18 15.57 -10.74
C SER A 265 -2.26 14.87 -12.11
N GLU A 266 -1.93 15.62 -13.15
CA GLU A 266 -2.00 15.24 -14.57
C GLU A 266 -1.03 14.11 -15.02
N ASP A 267 -0.36 13.42 -14.08
CA ASP A 267 0.82 12.57 -14.37
C ASP A 267 0.63 11.05 -14.16
N ILE A 268 -0.46 10.59 -13.53
CA ILE A 268 -0.64 9.15 -13.32
C ILE A 268 -1.39 8.59 -14.52
N VAL A 269 -0.65 8.04 -15.47
CA VAL A 269 -1.21 7.30 -16.61
C VAL A 269 -1.85 6.01 -16.07
N SER A 270 -3.18 6.01 -16.00
CA SER A 270 -3.99 4.83 -15.66
C SER A 270 -3.57 3.64 -16.52
N GLY A 271 -3.33 2.47 -15.89
CA GLY A 271 -2.93 1.22 -16.55
C GLY A 271 -1.44 0.86 -16.50
N LEU A 272 -0.54 1.78 -16.09
CA LEU A 272 0.89 1.45 -15.88
C LEU A 272 1.20 0.91 -14.49
N GLN A 273 0.33 1.19 -13.52
CA GLN A 273 0.44 0.76 -12.14
C GLN A 273 -0.61 -0.31 -11.83
N CYS A 274 -0.28 -1.20 -10.90
CA CYS A 274 -1.19 -2.23 -10.43
C CYS A 274 -1.40 -2.15 -8.92
N LYS A 275 -2.58 -2.64 -8.51
CA LYS A 275 -2.99 -2.86 -7.14
C LYS A 275 -2.84 -4.34 -6.83
N ILE A 276 -2.12 -4.65 -5.76
CA ILE A 276 -1.86 -6.01 -5.30
C ILE A 276 -2.51 -6.16 -3.92
N VAL A 277 -3.34 -7.19 -3.76
CA VAL A 277 -3.97 -7.53 -2.48
C VAL A 277 -3.50 -8.93 -2.10
N VAL A 278 -2.80 -9.05 -0.98
CA VAL A 278 -2.18 -10.30 -0.53
C VAL A 278 -2.74 -10.67 0.83
N GLN A 279 -3.30 -11.87 0.95
CA GLN A 279 -3.71 -12.44 2.23
C GLN A 279 -2.75 -13.54 2.65
N PHE A 280 -2.17 -13.42 3.84
CA PHE A 280 -1.26 -14.41 4.42
C PHE A 280 -2.00 -15.46 5.26
N GLU A 281 -1.38 -16.62 5.44
CA GLU A 281 -1.93 -17.66 6.31
C GLU A 281 -1.71 -17.36 7.80
N LYS A 282 -0.56 -16.77 8.15
CA LYS A 282 -0.22 -16.45 9.55
C LYS A 282 -0.16 -14.95 9.78
N TYR A 283 -0.62 -14.53 10.97
CA TYR A 283 -0.53 -13.13 11.40
C TYR A 283 0.90 -12.61 11.47
N ASN A 284 1.86 -13.43 11.93
CA ASN A 284 3.27 -13.01 12.01
C ASN A 284 3.87 -12.70 10.63
N GLU A 285 3.48 -13.46 9.60
CA GLU A 285 3.91 -13.24 8.21
C GLU A 285 3.33 -11.94 7.66
N PHE A 286 2.03 -11.68 7.92
CA PHE A 286 1.40 -10.38 7.64
C PHE A 286 2.11 -9.23 8.36
N TYR A 287 2.37 -9.36 9.66
CA TYR A 287 2.96 -8.31 10.49
C TYR A 287 4.36 -7.93 10.01
N ASN A 288 5.21 -8.93 9.77
CA ASN A 288 6.58 -8.72 9.29
C ASN A 288 6.59 -8.16 7.86
N ALA A 289 5.75 -8.67 6.96
CA ALA A 289 5.63 -8.15 5.60
C ALA A 289 5.20 -6.68 5.60
N LEU A 290 4.18 -6.34 6.40
CA LEU A 290 3.69 -4.97 6.49
C LEU A 290 4.75 -4.03 7.07
N LYS A 291 5.47 -4.48 8.12
CA LYS A 291 6.59 -3.73 8.70
C LYS A 291 7.68 -3.43 7.68
N VAL A 292 8.03 -4.40 6.82
CA VAL A 292 9.03 -4.20 5.75
C VAL A 292 8.49 -3.32 4.63
N PHE A 293 7.23 -3.43 4.27
CA PHE A 293 6.70 -2.57 3.19
C PHE A 293 6.62 -1.11 3.62
N CYS A 294 6.37 -0.85 4.90
CA CYS A 294 6.43 0.48 5.50
C CYS A 294 7.88 0.98 5.51
N GLY A 295 8.17 2.08 4.81
CA GLY A 295 9.52 2.63 4.80
C GLY A 295 10.50 1.95 3.85
N HIS A 296 10.02 1.14 2.90
CA HIS A 296 10.83 0.66 1.79
C HIS A 296 10.22 1.06 0.44
N SER A 297 11.09 1.11 -0.58
CA SER A 297 10.70 1.24 -1.99
C SER A 297 11.15 0.01 -2.73
N LEU A 298 10.47 -0.34 -3.82
CA LEU A 298 10.95 -1.40 -4.70
C LEU A 298 12.03 -0.81 -5.64
N GLN A 299 13.10 -1.55 -5.86
CA GLN A 299 14.10 -1.26 -6.87
C GLN A 299 14.33 -2.50 -7.73
N LYS A 300 14.48 -2.31 -9.04
CA LYS A 300 14.84 -3.39 -9.95
C LYS A 300 16.35 -3.46 -10.14
N GLN A 301 16.92 -4.66 -10.05
CA GLN A 301 18.33 -4.92 -10.25
C GLN A 301 18.79 -4.40 -11.62
N GLY A 302 19.94 -3.73 -11.63
CA GLY A 302 20.49 -3.10 -12.84
C GLY A 302 19.73 -1.85 -13.31
N SER A 303 18.69 -1.43 -12.58
CA SER A 303 17.96 -0.19 -12.84
C SER A 303 18.18 0.83 -11.73
N ARG A 304 18.29 2.10 -12.13
CA ARG A 304 18.24 3.23 -11.19
C ARG A 304 16.80 3.58 -10.79
N LEU A 305 15.81 3.03 -11.49
CA LEU A 305 14.40 3.29 -11.21
C LEU A 305 13.99 2.63 -9.89
N ARG A 306 13.36 3.44 -9.05
CA ARG A 306 12.72 3.02 -7.80
C ARG A 306 11.22 3.25 -7.95
N ALA A 307 10.44 2.32 -7.43
CA ALA A 307 9.00 2.41 -7.40
C ALA A 307 8.56 2.67 -5.97
N ASP A 308 8.02 3.86 -5.76
CA ASP A 308 7.34 4.20 -4.53
C ASP A 308 5.88 3.78 -4.61
N TYR A 309 5.37 3.20 -3.52
CA TYR A 309 4.04 2.60 -3.44
C TYR A 309 3.36 3.00 -2.13
N GLU A 310 2.03 2.88 -2.11
CA GLU A 310 1.21 3.05 -0.92
C GLU A 310 0.85 1.69 -0.34
N VAL A 311 1.13 1.51 0.96
CA VAL A 311 0.78 0.32 1.72
C VAL A 311 -0.36 0.62 2.65
N THR A 312 -1.36 -0.25 2.66
CA THR A 312 -2.44 -0.25 3.65
C THR A 312 -2.81 -1.69 3.99
N TRP A 313 -3.69 -1.86 4.98
CA TRP A 313 -4.26 -3.15 5.34
C TRP A 313 -5.77 -3.16 5.08
N ASP A 314 -6.32 -4.34 4.85
CA ASP A 314 -7.73 -4.51 4.50
C ASP A 314 -8.65 -4.35 5.72
N LYS A 315 -9.36 -3.21 5.78
CA LYS A 315 -10.34 -2.91 6.83
C LYS A 315 -11.70 -3.58 6.58
N ASP A 316 -12.05 -3.79 5.32
CA ASP A 316 -13.41 -4.14 4.89
C ASP A 316 -13.59 -5.64 4.65
N GLY A 317 -12.51 -6.40 4.53
CA GLY A 317 -12.56 -7.84 4.26
C GLY A 317 -12.74 -8.14 2.77
N PHE A 318 -11.90 -7.57 1.91
CA PHE A 318 -11.83 -7.75 0.46
C PHE A 318 -12.12 -9.20 0.02
N PHE A 319 -11.36 -10.17 0.53
CA PHE A 319 -11.52 -11.58 0.14
C PHE A 319 -12.77 -12.25 0.74
N ARG A 320 -13.37 -11.71 1.80
CA ARG A 320 -14.62 -12.22 2.38
C ARG A 320 -15.82 -11.71 1.62
N ASN A 321 -15.80 -10.42 1.28
CA ASN A 321 -16.87 -9.77 0.53
C ASN A 321 -16.91 -10.27 -0.92
N ALA A 322 -15.76 -10.59 -1.52
CA ALA A 322 -15.72 -11.22 -2.84
C ALA A 322 -16.42 -12.59 -2.86
N ARG A 323 -16.27 -13.38 -1.78
CA ARG A 323 -16.96 -14.68 -1.64
C ARG A 323 -18.46 -14.51 -1.40
N SER A 324 -18.88 -13.54 -0.58
CA SER A 324 -20.30 -13.28 -0.33
C SER A 324 -21.01 -12.71 -1.56
N GLN A 325 -20.39 -11.81 -2.32
CA GLN A 325 -20.97 -11.28 -3.57
C GLN A 325 -21.12 -12.36 -4.64
N THR A 326 -20.13 -13.26 -4.78
CA THR A 326 -20.23 -14.39 -5.72
C THR A 326 -21.38 -15.34 -5.33
N GLN A 327 -21.57 -15.56 -4.03
CA GLN A 327 -22.65 -16.40 -3.50
C GLN A 327 -24.03 -15.73 -3.60
N GLU A 328 -24.15 -14.43 -3.33
CA GLU A 328 -25.40 -13.68 -3.53
C GLU A 328 -25.79 -13.60 -5.01
N ASN A 329 -24.84 -13.38 -5.92
CA ASN A 329 -25.10 -13.39 -7.37
C ASN A 329 -25.49 -14.78 -7.87
N SER A 330 -24.91 -15.85 -7.31
CA SER A 330 -25.38 -17.22 -7.56
C SER A 330 -26.80 -17.46 -7.05
N SER A 331 -27.21 -16.79 -5.96
CA SER A 331 -28.58 -16.92 -5.40
C SER A 331 -29.63 -16.06 -6.14
N ARG A 332 -29.19 -15.08 -6.95
CA ARG A 332 -30.05 -14.17 -7.73
C ARG A 332 -30.19 -14.54 -9.21
N MET A 333 -29.75 -15.73 -9.64
CA MET A 333 -30.09 -16.22 -10.97
C MET A 333 -31.58 -16.58 -11.05
N PRO A 334 -32.37 -16.01 -11.99
CA PRO A 334 -33.69 -16.53 -12.30
C PRO A 334 -33.51 -17.93 -12.88
N ALA A 335 -34.12 -18.93 -12.26
CA ALA A 335 -34.28 -20.24 -12.88
C ALA A 335 -35.20 -20.09 -14.09
N THR A 336 -34.64 -19.93 -15.28
CA THR A 336 -35.39 -19.98 -16.53
C THR A 336 -35.05 -21.20 -17.36
N ALA A 337 -36.12 -21.95 -17.62
CA ALA A 337 -36.40 -22.75 -18.81
C ALA A 337 -35.77 -24.16 -18.91
N THR A 338 -36.43 -25.12 -18.27
CA THR A 338 -36.57 -26.47 -18.82
C THR A 338 -38.05 -26.78 -19.07
N GLY A 339 -38.40 -26.82 -20.36
CA GLY A 339 -39.23 -27.86 -20.97
C GLY A 339 -40.71 -27.98 -20.59
N TYR A 340 -41.57 -27.52 -21.49
CA TYR A 340 -42.99 -27.85 -21.59
C TYR A 340 -43.25 -29.37 -21.62
N TYR A 341 -44.22 -29.84 -20.82
CA TYR A 341 -45.18 -30.87 -21.23
C TYR A 341 -46.57 -30.55 -20.66
N LYS A 342 -47.56 -30.44 -21.55
CA LYS A 342 -48.98 -30.26 -21.28
C LYS A 342 -49.59 -31.52 -20.66
N SER A 343 -50.55 -31.34 -19.75
CA SER A 343 -51.70 -32.25 -19.57
C SER A 343 -52.87 -31.46 -18.95
N GLU A 344 -54.04 -31.56 -19.56
CA GLU A 344 -55.27 -30.80 -19.29
C GLU A 344 -55.98 -31.12 -17.95
N ALA A 345 -56.83 -30.17 -17.53
CA ALA A 345 -57.70 -30.17 -16.34
C ALA A 345 -58.95 -31.09 -16.47
N PRO A 346 -59.85 -31.18 -15.45
CA PRO A 346 -60.96 -30.22 -15.42
C PRO A 346 -61.58 -29.84 -14.04
N ARG A 347 -61.95 -28.56 -13.98
CA ARG A 347 -63.20 -27.95 -13.42
C ARG A 347 -63.61 -28.23 -11.96
N ARG A 348 -63.71 -27.15 -11.16
CA ARG A 348 -64.97 -26.64 -10.57
C ARG A 348 -64.89 -25.12 -10.27
N GLN A 349 -65.74 -24.36 -10.95
CA GLN A 349 -66.37 -23.11 -10.53
C GLN A 349 -67.88 -23.30 -10.83
N PRO A 350 -68.86 -22.67 -10.14
CA PRO A 350 -68.95 -21.20 -10.04
C PRO A 350 -69.69 -20.60 -8.81
N HIS A 351 -69.46 -19.32 -8.51
CA HIS A 351 -70.59 -18.38 -8.35
C HIS A 351 -70.21 -16.90 -8.60
N ILE A 352 -71.17 -16.21 -9.21
CA ILE A 352 -71.20 -14.87 -9.84
C ILE A 352 -71.64 -13.83 -8.78
N SER A 353 -71.18 -12.58 -8.75
CA SER A 353 -71.77 -11.40 -9.45
C SER A 353 -70.88 -10.15 -9.25
N ARG A 354 -70.36 -9.49 -10.30
CA ARG A 354 -70.88 -8.30 -11.02
C ARG A 354 -71.59 -7.26 -10.14
N PHE A 355 -71.02 -6.04 -10.04
CA PHE A 355 -71.58 -4.80 -10.63
C PHE A 355 -70.60 -3.60 -10.47
N SER A 356 -70.37 -2.89 -11.57
CA SER A 356 -69.90 -1.50 -11.72
C SER A 356 -71.13 -0.71 -12.27
N PRO A 357 -71.26 0.65 -12.31
CA PRO A 357 -70.19 1.62 -12.59
C PRO A 357 -70.34 3.08 -12.05
N ASP A 358 -69.34 3.90 -12.40
CA ASP A 358 -69.40 5.32 -12.80
C ASP A 358 -69.71 6.46 -11.80
N ASN A 359 -68.72 7.33 -11.55
CA ASN A 359 -68.69 8.75 -11.95
C ASN A 359 -67.63 9.56 -11.18
N GLY A 360 -66.88 10.42 -11.87
CA GLY A 360 -66.19 11.55 -11.23
C GLY A 360 -64.83 11.96 -11.81
N ARG A 361 -64.83 12.69 -12.93
CA ARG A 361 -63.78 13.66 -13.34
C ARG A 361 -63.48 14.62 -12.15
N SER A 362 -62.28 15.18 -11.92
CA SER A 362 -61.55 16.10 -12.82
C SER A 362 -60.16 16.49 -12.26
N LYS A 363 -59.26 16.78 -13.21
CA LYS A 363 -58.01 17.58 -13.26
C LYS A 363 -57.95 18.74 -12.22
N ARG A 364 -56.80 19.31 -11.80
CA ARG A 364 -55.62 19.79 -12.57
C ARG A 364 -54.54 20.34 -11.61
N PHE A 365 -53.27 20.37 -12.07
CA PHE A 365 -52.17 21.30 -11.68
C PHE A 365 -52.67 22.77 -11.53
N LYS A 366 -52.07 23.72 -10.80
CA LYS A 366 -50.66 24.10 -10.56
C LYS A 366 -50.66 25.28 -9.55
N GLU A 367 -49.59 25.50 -8.80
CA GLU A 367 -48.82 26.75 -8.83
C GLU A 367 -47.35 26.46 -8.48
#